data_AF-A0A915BDF5-F1
#
_entry.id   AF-A0A915BDF5-F1
#
_cell.length_a   1.000
_cell.length_b   1.000
_cell.length_c   1.000
_cell.angle_alpha   90.00
_cell.angle_beta   90.00
_cell.angle_gamma   90.00
#
_symmetry.space_group_name_H-M   'P 1'
#
loop_
_entity.id
_entity.type
_entity.pdbx_description
1 polymer ?
#
loop_
_entity_poly.entity_id
_entity_poly.type
_entity_poly.pdbx_seq_one_letter_code
_entity_poly.pdbx_strand_id
1 'polypeptide(L)'
;RIEVVNILSSSSDQIDENLKTALQEDLTKMAPGLFVQAVRVTKPKIPESIRQNYEQMEAEKTKLLVATQHQRVVEKEAETERKKAVIEAEKAAQVAAIHYEQHI
;
A
#
# COMPACT_ATOMS: atom_id res chain seq x y z
N ARG A 1 8.72 -6.44 7.02
CA ARG A 1 9.18 -6.47 8.45
C ARG A 1 9.07 -5.10 9.15
N ILE A 2 9.25 -3.97 8.46
CA ILE A 2 9.27 -2.62 9.08
C ILE A 2 7.86 -2.05 9.35
N GLU A 3 6.86 -2.36 8.52
CA GLU A 3 5.52 -1.74 8.63
C GLU A 3 4.75 -2.16 9.90
N VAL A 4 4.87 -3.41 10.34
CA VAL A 4 4.21 -3.91 11.57
C VAL A 4 4.72 -3.18 12.83
N VAL A 5 6.00 -2.80 12.86
CA VAL A 5 6.58 -2.07 14.00
C VAL A 5 6.06 -0.64 14.07
N ASN A 6 5.84 0.00 12.92
CA ASN A 6 5.44 1.42 12.85
C ASN A 6 3.94 1.63 13.21
N ILE A 7 3.08 0.65 12.95
CA ILE A 7 1.66 0.68 13.35
C ILE A 7 1.50 0.51 14.87
N LEU A 8 2.38 -0.28 15.50
CA LEU A 8 2.35 -0.54 16.93
C LEU A 8 2.85 0.64 17.77
N SER A 9 3.80 1.44 17.25
CA SER A 9 4.30 2.61 17.97
C SER A 9 3.22 3.67 18.16
N SER A 10 2.52 4.07 17.08
CA SER A 10 1.52 5.13 17.14
C SER A 10 0.30 4.76 18.00
N SER A 11 -0.11 3.50 17.95
CA SER A 11 -1.27 3.01 18.72
C SER A 11 -0.95 2.86 20.21
N SER A 12 0.30 2.54 20.57
CA SER A 12 0.71 2.43 21.98
C SER A 12 0.77 3.79 22.67
N ASP A 13 1.23 4.82 21.97
CA ASP A 13 1.33 6.18 22.54
C ASP A 13 -0.06 6.73 22.90
N GLN A 14 -1.09 6.42 22.11
CA GLN A 14 -2.48 6.77 22.42
C GLN A 14 -3.03 6.02 23.63
N ILE A 15 -2.65 4.75 23.79
CA ILE A 15 -3.06 3.94 24.94
C ILE A 15 -2.41 4.44 26.22
N ASP A 16 -1.13 4.82 26.18
CA ASP A 16 -0.39 5.39 27.32
C ASP A 16 -1.10 6.65 27.85
N GLU A 17 -1.50 7.58 26.97
CA GLU A 17 -2.17 8.82 27.35
C GLU A 17 -3.60 8.60 27.87
N ASN A 18 -4.35 7.69 27.24
CA ASN A 18 -5.69 7.34 27.71
C ASN A 18 -5.64 6.68 29.11
N LEU A 19 -4.66 5.81 29.34
CA LEU A 19 -4.48 5.13 30.62
C LEU A 19 -4.04 6.10 31.73
N LYS A 20 -3.16 7.05 31.41
CA LYS A 20 -2.78 8.13 32.32
C LYS A 20 -3.99 8.95 32.76
N THR A 21 -4.87 9.29 31.82
CA THR A 21 -6.08 10.08 32.10
C THR A 21 -7.02 9.34 33.04
N ALA A 22 -7.32 8.07 32.73
CA ALA A 22 -8.19 7.24 33.57
C ALA A 22 -7.66 7.09 35.00
N LEU A 23 -6.35 6.82 35.16
CA LEU A 23 -5.74 6.69 36.49
C LEU A 23 -5.72 8.02 37.26
N GLN A 24 -5.51 9.15 36.58
CA GLN A 24 -5.53 10.46 37.22
C GLN A 24 -6.94 10.82 37.72
N GLU A 25 -7.99 10.49 36.96
CA GLU A 25 -9.38 10.70 37.37
C GLU A 25 -9.73 9.89 38.63
N ASP A 26 -9.30 8.63 38.70
CA ASP A 26 -9.54 7.77 39.86
C ASP A 26 -8.73 8.22 41.09
N LEU A 27 -7.47 8.61 40.90
CA LEU A 27 -6.64 9.14 41.99
C LEU A 27 -7.17 10.47 42.54
N THR A 28 -7.74 11.32 41.68
CA THR A 28 -8.35 12.59 42.10
C THR A 28 -9.57 12.35 43.01
N LYS A 29 -10.32 11.26 42.80
CA LYS A 29 -11.47 10.88 43.64
C LYS A 29 -11.05 10.23 44.96
N MET A 30 -10.00 9.41 44.95
CA MET A 30 -9.59 8.62 46.12
C MET A 30 -8.60 9.34 47.04
N ALA A 31 -7.70 10.15 46.49
CA ALA A 31 -6.65 10.84 47.23
C ALA A 31 -6.26 12.16 46.54
N PRO A 32 -6.94 13.28 46.86
CA PRO A 32 -6.61 14.57 46.29
C PRO A 32 -5.19 14.98 46.68
N GLY A 33 -4.28 15.08 45.69
CA GLY A 33 -2.87 15.46 45.87
C GLY A 33 -1.85 14.53 45.21
N LEU A 34 -2.28 13.39 44.67
CA LEU A 34 -1.43 12.48 43.88
C LEU A 34 -1.55 12.76 42.39
N PHE A 35 -0.40 12.88 41.72
CA PHE A 35 -0.31 13.13 40.28
C PHE A 35 0.46 12.01 39.57
N VAL A 36 -0.11 11.51 38.47
CA VAL A 36 0.53 10.52 37.61
C VAL A 36 1.43 11.23 36.61
N GLN A 37 2.75 11.11 36.80
CA GLN A 37 3.73 11.80 35.95
C GLN A 37 3.89 11.13 34.57
N ALA A 38 3.95 9.80 34.51
CA ALA A 38 4.05 9.05 33.27
C ALA A 38 3.49 7.62 33.45
N VAL A 39 2.85 7.10 32.41
CA VAL A 39 2.41 5.70 32.30
C VAL A 39 3.03 5.13 31.04
N ARG A 40 3.57 3.91 31.13
CA ARG A 40 4.10 3.18 29.98
C ARG A 40 3.53 1.79 29.96
N VAL A 41 2.90 1.42 28.86
CA VAL A 41 2.40 0.06 28.66
C VAL A 41 3.51 -0.81 28.06
N THR A 42 3.59 -2.06 28.51
CA THR A 42 4.52 -3.04 27.93
C THR A 42 4.10 -3.37 26.51
N LYS A 43 5.05 -3.45 25.58
CA LYS A 43 4.78 -3.86 24.20
C LYS A 43 4.05 -5.22 24.18
N PRO A 44 2.85 -5.33 23.59
CA PRO A 44 2.15 -6.59 23.51
C PRO A 44 2.95 -7.60 22.67
N LYS A 45 3.10 -8.83 23.16
CA LYS A 45 3.77 -9.89 22.42
C LYS A 45 2.81 -10.44 21.38
N ILE A 46 3.05 -10.14 20.10
CA ILE A 46 2.25 -10.69 19.00
C ILE A 46 2.40 -12.22 18.97
N PRO A 47 1.29 -12.99 19.06
CA PRO A 47 1.30 -14.44 18.94
C PRO A 47 1.89 -14.88 17.59
N GLU A 48 2.60 -16.01 17.59
CA GLU A 48 3.25 -16.52 16.38
C GLU A 48 2.24 -16.87 15.27
N SER A 49 1.04 -17.31 15.64
CA SER A 49 -0.05 -17.60 14.70
C SER A 49 -0.49 -16.38 13.88
N ILE A 50 -0.65 -15.22 14.53
CA ILE A 50 -1.04 -13.97 13.84
C ILE A 50 0.12 -13.48 12.97
N ARG A 51 1.36 -13.67 13.41
CA ARG A 51 2.56 -13.34 12.62
C ARG A 51 2.60 -14.12 11.31
N GLN A 52 2.41 -15.44 11.38
CA GLN A 52 2.42 -16.32 10.21
C GLN A 52 1.26 -15.98 9.26
N ASN A 53 0.05 -15.74 9.78
CA ASN A 53 -1.09 -15.33 8.95
C ASN A 53 -0.86 -13.98 8.27
N TYR A 54 -0.24 -13.02 8.95
CA TYR A 54 0.05 -11.70 8.37
C TYR A 54 1.12 -11.79 7.27
N GLU A 55 2.11 -12.66 7.45
CA GLU A 55 3.15 -12.91 6.46
C GLU A 55 2.59 -13.59 5.20
N GLN A 56 1.68 -14.55 5.38
CA GLN A 56 0.95 -15.17 4.26
C GLN A 56 0.06 -14.15 3.53
N MET A 57 -0.69 -13.34 4.28
CA MET A 57 -1.58 -12.32 3.71
C MET A 57 -0.82 -11.25 2.91
N GLU A 58 0.34 -10.79 3.40
CA GLU A 58 1.19 -9.83 2.68
C GLU A 58 1.81 -10.45 1.41
N ALA A 59 2.20 -11.72 1.46
CA ALA A 59 2.71 -12.44 0.29
C ALA A 59 1.63 -12.59 -0.79
N GLU A 60 0.41 -12.94 -0.40
CA GLU A 60 -0.74 -13.06 -1.31
C GLU A 60 -1.15 -11.70 -1.90
N LYS A 61 -1.23 -10.66 -1.06
CA LYS A 61 -1.57 -9.29 -1.49
C LYS A 61 -0.57 -8.74 -2.51
N THR A 62 0.72 -8.95 -2.26
CA THR A 62 1.78 -8.55 -3.20
C THR A 62 1.66 -9.29 -4.53
N LYS A 63 1.45 -10.60 -4.49
CA LYS A 63 1.28 -11.42 -5.70
C LYS A 63 0.06 -10.97 -6.52
N LEU A 64 -1.06 -10.68 -5.85
CA LEU A 64 -2.28 -10.20 -6.51
C LEU A 64 -2.08 -8.83 -7.16
N LEU A 65 -1.43 -7.90 -6.46
CA LEU A 65 -1.14 -6.56 -6.99
C LEU A 65 -0.25 -6.63 -8.22
N VAL A 66 0.81 -7.44 -8.19
CA VAL A 66 1.72 -7.64 -9.32
C VAL A 66 0.98 -8.25 -10.51
N ALA A 67 0.17 -9.29 -10.30
CA ALA A 67 -0.60 -9.92 -11.37
C ALA A 67 -1.58 -8.93 -12.02
N THR A 68 -2.28 -8.13 -11.20
CA THR A 68 -3.24 -7.12 -11.67
C THR A 68 -2.54 -6.03 -12.49
N GLN A 69 -1.40 -5.53 -12.00
CA GLN A 69 -0.61 -4.53 -12.74
C GLN A 69 -0.04 -5.10 -14.04
N HIS A 70 0.47 -6.33 -14.01
CA HIS A 70 1.00 -6.99 -15.19
C HIS A 70 -0.08 -7.18 -16.26
N GLN A 71 -1.28 -7.64 -15.87
CA GLN A 71 -2.40 -7.79 -16.78
C GLN A 71 -2.79 -6.46 -17.44
N ARG A 72 -2.81 -5.38 -16.66
CA ARG A 72 -3.08 -4.03 -17.18
C ARG A 72 -2.01 -3.53 -18.17
N VAL A 73 -0.75 -3.91 -17.98
CA VAL A 73 0.33 -3.58 -18.93
C VAL A 73 0.15 -4.35 -20.22
N VAL A 74 -0.08 -5.66 -20.14
CA VAL A 74 -0.28 -6.52 -21.33
C VAL A 74 -1.46 -6.05 -22.17
N GLU A 75 -2.59 -5.72 -21.55
CA GLU A 75 -3.76 -5.20 -22.27
C GLU A 75 -3.45 -3.88 -23.02
N LYS A 76 -2.74 -2.95 -22.37
CA LYS A 76 -2.35 -1.68 -22.98
C LYS A 76 -1.31 -1.82 -24.08
N GLU A 77 -0.36 -2.74 -23.92
CA GLU A 77 0.64 -3.03 -24.93
C GLU A 77 -0.01 -3.63 -26.17
N ALA A 78 -0.94 -4.58 -26.00
CA ALA A 78 -1.70 -5.16 -27.11
C ALA A 78 -2.53 -4.13 -27.86
N GLU A 79 -3.18 -3.18 -27.16
CA GLU A 79 -3.90 -2.09 -27.81
C GLU A 79 -2.96 -1.14 -28.58
N THR A 80 -1.80 -0.86 -28.00
CA THR A 80 -0.80 0.03 -28.60
C THR A 80 -0.18 -0.59 -29.85
N GLU A 81 0.14 -1.88 -29.80
CA GLU A 81 0.69 -2.62 -30.93
C GLU A 81 -0.29 -2.69 -32.10
N ARG A 82 -1.58 -2.96 -31.83
CA ARG A 82 -2.63 -2.92 -32.86
C ARG A 82 -2.73 -1.56 -33.54
N LYS A 83 -2.77 -0.48 -32.76
CA LYS A 83 -2.85 0.88 -33.31
C LYS A 83 -1.59 1.23 -34.11
N LYS A 84 -0.41 0.84 -33.62
CA LYS A 84 0.86 1.06 -34.32
C LYS A 84 0.88 0.34 -35.67
N ALA A 85 0.44 -0.92 -35.72
CA ALA A 85 0.40 -1.69 -36.96
C ALA A 85 -0.52 -1.05 -38.02
N VAL A 86 -1.69 -0.54 -37.62
CA VAL A 86 -2.62 0.16 -38.53
C VAL A 86 -1.99 1.44 -39.07
N ILE A 87 -1.41 2.26 -38.18
CA ILE A 87 -0.77 3.53 -38.57
C ILE A 87 0.41 3.27 -39.53
N GLU A 88 1.19 2.22 -39.28
CA GLU A 88 2.33 1.86 -40.13
C GLU A 88 1.90 1.36 -41.51
N ALA A 89 0.81 0.58 -41.58
CA ALA A 89 0.21 0.16 -42.85
C ALA A 89 -0.35 1.35 -43.65
N GLU A 90 -1.06 2.27 -43.01
CA GLU A 90 -1.57 3.50 -43.65
C GLU A 90 -0.43 4.38 -44.16
N LYS A 91 0.61 4.57 -43.34
CA LYS A 91 1.79 5.35 -43.73
C LYS A 91 2.50 4.72 -44.93
N ALA A 92 2.68 3.39 -44.94
CA ALA A 92 3.30 2.69 -46.06
C ALA A 92 2.47 2.83 -47.35
N ALA A 93 1.16 2.70 -47.27
CA ALA A 93 0.26 2.90 -48.41
C ALA A 93 0.34 4.33 -48.96
N GLN A 94 0.40 5.33 -48.08
CA GLN A 94 0.50 6.73 -48.48
C GLN A 94 1.85 7.07 -49.13
N VAL A 95 2.96 6.52 -48.61
CA VAL A 95 4.29 6.64 -49.22
C VAL A 95 4.33 5.96 -50.59
N ALA A 96 3.73 4.78 -50.73
CA ALA A 96 3.64 4.09 -52.01
C ALA A 96 2.83 4.88 -53.05
N ALA A 97 1.73 5.51 -52.64
CA ALA A 97 0.93 6.37 -53.52
C ALA A 97 1.72 7.58 -54.02
N ILE A 98 2.46 8.27 -53.13
CA ILE A 98 3.32 9.41 -53.50
C ILE A 98 4.42 8.97 -54.49
N HIS A 99 5.07 7.84 -54.23
CA HIS A 99 6.10 7.31 -55.14
C HIS A 99 5.54 6.98 -56.53
N TYR A 100 4.30 6.46 -56.58
CA TYR A 100 3.63 6.19 -57.85
C TYR A 100 3.31 7.48 -58.62
N GLU A 101 2.80 8.51 -57.94
CA GLU A 101 2.54 9.83 -58.55
C GLU A 101 3.82 10.53 -59.06
N GLN A 102 4.97 10.34 -58.40
CA GLN A 102 6.25 10.93 -58.84
C GLN A 102 6.90 10.21 -60.04
N HIS A 103 6.49 8.99 -60.34
CA HIS A 103 7.05 8.19 -61.43
C HIS A 103 6.15 8.13 -62.68
N ILE A 104 5.04 8.86 -62.71
CA ILE A 104 4.19 9.13 -63.89
C ILE A 104 4.65 10.42 -64.56
#